data_AF-C2KYY4-F1
#
_entry.id   AF-C2KYY4-F1
#
_cell.length_a   1.000
_cell.length_b   1.000
_cell.length_c   1.000
_cell.angle_alpha   90.00
_cell.angle_beta   90.00
_cell.angle_gamma   90.00
#
_symmetry.space_group_name_H-M   'P 1'
#
loop_
_entity.id
_entity.type
_entity.pdbx_description
1 polymer ?
#
loop_
_entity_poly.entity_id
_entity_poly.type
_entity_poly.pdbx_seq_one_letter_code
_entity_poly.pdbx_strand_id
1 'polypeptide(L)'
;DKTKDFGKKQAVDVADPESSEKTLTGEEVFPKSFALIDMDQDGYKDLVLYKEAVEEGKEEPKSVLSVILYQEKLPEQKGSSVAQNKERSLAALLEEEANGAYQVELRKNNLTGEPVVYRHNGNSDSIFRVTKNAGLEQIFSLSTGANANGDPEYRSFSDSISQSLYQSELLTLKNQYGESYPGKRFNLDEAGITEGLKNFTKEELSFYSSQEDA
;
A
#
# COMPACT_ATOMS: atom_id res chain seq x y z
N ASP A 1 3.80 -9.68 -8.89
CA ASP A 1 4.94 -9.71 -9.82
C ASP A 1 6.23 -9.65 -9.00
N LYS A 2 7.08 -10.68 -9.07
CA LYS A 2 8.35 -10.72 -8.31
C LYS A 2 9.45 -9.91 -8.99
N THR A 3 9.27 -9.50 -10.24
CA THR A 3 10.28 -8.81 -11.05
C THR A 3 10.08 -7.30 -11.09
N LYS A 4 8.98 -6.80 -10.48
CA LYS A 4 8.76 -5.37 -10.37
C LYS A 4 9.75 -4.74 -9.38
N ASP A 5 10.53 -3.80 -9.89
CA ASP A 5 11.49 -3.00 -9.12
C ASP A 5 10.77 -1.81 -8.45
N PHE A 6 10.90 -1.71 -7.14
CA PHE A 6 10.40 -0.62 -6.27
C PHE A 6 11.53 0.31 -5.80
N GLY A 7 12.75 0.12 -6.31
CA GLY A 7 13.90 0.93 -6.00
C GLY A 7 13.76 2.34 -6.57
N LYS A 8 14.00 3.35 -5.74
CA LYS A 8 14.04 4.74 -6.17
C LYS A 8 15.19 4.96 -7.16
N LYS A 9 14.86 5.47 -8.35
CA LYS A 9 15.86 5.76 -9.39
C LYS A 9 16.10 7.26 -9.55
N GLN A 10 17.35 7.62 -9.80
CA GLN A 10 17.76 8.98 -10.15
C GLN A 10 18.19 9.01 -11.61
N ALA A 11 17.71 10.02 -12.32
CA ALA A 11 18.13 10.27 -13.69
C ALA A 11 19.51 10.94 -13.68
N VAL A 12 20.48 10.30 -14.32
CA VAL A 12 21.86 10.77 -14.48
C VAL A 12 22.12 10.95 -15.97
N ASP A 13 22.75 12.05 -16.35
CA ASP A 13 23.07 12.31 -17.75
C ASP A 13 23.97 11.21 -18.30
N VAL A 14 23.67 10.78 -19.53
CA VAL A 14 24.58 9.90 -20.26
C VAL A 14 25.90 10.65 -20.47
N ALA A 15 27.04 9.95 -20.38
CA ALA A 15 28.37 10.55 -20.47
C ALA A 15 28.71 11.21 -21.84
N ASP A 16 27.74 11.25 -22.76
CA ASP A 16 27.85 11.90 -24.06
C ASP A 16 27.36 13.37 -23.95
N PRO A 17 28.25 14.36 -24.10
CA PRO A 17 27.91 15.78 -23.96
C PRO A 17 26.96 16.31 -25.05
N GLU A 18 26.68 15.56 -26.12
CA GLU A 18 25.68 15.93 -27.14
C GLU A 18 24.32 15.22 -26.94
N SER A 19 24.23 14.26 -26.01
CA SER A 19 23.00 13.52 -25.76
C SER A 19 22.17 14.17 -24.64
N SER A 20 20.86 14.30 -24.87
CA SER A 20 19.89 14.66 -23.83
C SER A 20 19.32 13.44 -23.11
N GLU A 21 19.82 12.24 -23.42
CA GLU A 21 19.40 11.00 -22.78
C GLU A 21 19.89 10.95 -21.32
N LYS A 22 19.04 10.39 -20.46
CA LYS A 22 19.34 10.14 -19.06
C LYS A 22 19.23 8.65 -18.77
N THR A 23 20.19 8.13 -18.03
CA THR A 23 20.13 6.79 -17.46
C THR A 23 19.55 6.84 -16.06
N LEU A 24 18.75 5.84 -15.71
CA LEU A 24 18.25 5.68 -14.36
C LEU A 24 19.25 4.86 -13.55
N THR A 25 19.73 5.43 -12.45
CA THR A 25 20.64 4.76 -11.52
C THR A 25 20.00 4.67 -10.14
N GLY A 26 20.20 3.56 -9.44
CA GLY A 26 19.64 3.32 -8.12
C GLY A 26 19.60 1.83 -7.81
N GLU A 27 19.57 1.49 -6.52
CA GLU A 27 19.40 0.11 -6.06
C GLU A 27 18.11 -0.49 -6.62
N GLU A 28 18.15 -1.73 -7.10
CA GLU A 28 16.95 -2.48 -7.43
C GLU A 28 16.38 -3.09 -6.14
N VAL A 29 15.08 -2.90 -5.91
CA VAL A 29 14.41 -3.42 -4.73
C VAL A 29 13.18 -4.21 -5.14
N PHE A 30 13.24 -5.51 -4.88
CA PHE A 30 12.14 -6.44 -5.17
C PHE A 30 11.40 -6.83 -3.88
N PRO A 31 10.09 -7.10 -3.96
CA PRO A 31 9.34 -7.57 -2.80
C PRO A 31 9.84 -8.94 -2.35
N LYS A 32 9.95 -9.14 -1.02
CA LYS A 32 10.48 -10.38 -0.43
C LYS A 32 9.44 -11.21 0.29
N SER A 33 8.35 -10.60 0.74
CA SER A 33 7.22 -11.32 1.35
C SER A 33 5.89 -10.71 0.95
N PHE A 34 4.82 -11.44 1.22
CA PHE A 34 3.45 -11.02 0.94
C PHE A 34 2.49 -11.40 2.07
N ALA A 35 1.33 -10.74 2.10
CA ALA A 35 0.18 -11.15 2.88
C ALA A 35 -1.08 -11.14 2.02
N LEU A 36 -2.05 -11.96 2.43
CA LEU A 36 -3.39 -12.05 1.85
C LEU A 36 -4.39 -11.50 2.85
N ILE A 37 -4.95 -10.33 2.56
CA ILE A 37 -5.78 -9.55 3.49
C ILE A 37 -6.98 -9.04 2.72
N ASP A 38 -8.16 -9.17 3.29
CA ASP A 38 -9.37 -8.54 2.74
C ASP A 38 -9.33 -7.06 3.17
N MET A 39 -8.78 -6.19 2.31
CA MET A 39 -8.50 -4.79 2.62
C MET A 39 -9.75 -3.92 2.47
N ASP A 40 -10.61 -4.25 1.50
CA ASP A 40 -11.81 -3.48 1.16
C ASP A 40 -13.12 -4.08 1.71
N GLN A 41 -13.02 -5.22 2.40
CA GLN A 41 -14.11 -5.97 3.04
C GLN A 41 -15.15 -6.49 2.06
N ASP A 42 -14.74 -6.78 0.82
CA ASP A 42 -15.61 -7.37 -0.18
C ASP A 42 -15.72 -8.90 -0.08
N GLY A 43 -14.92 -9.52 0.80
CA GLY A 43 -14.87 -10.96 1.06
C GLY A 43 -13.75 -11.69 0.33
N TYR A 44 -13.01 -11.03 -0.57
CA TYR A 44 -11.87 -11.60 -1.28
C TYR A 44 -10.55 -11.18 -0.64
N LYS A 45 -9.48 -11.95 -0.88
CA LYS A 45 -8.14 -11.60 -0.38
C LYS A 45 -7.39 -10.74 -1.39
N ASP A 46 -6.97 -9.57 -0.93
CA ASP A 46 -6.05 -8.68 -1.61
C ASP A 46 -4.60 -9.00 -1.29
N LEU A 47 -3.73 -8.61 -2.20
CA LEU A 47 -2.30 -8.87 -2.09
C LEU A 47 -1.57 -7.64 -1.56
N VAL A 48 -0.84 -7.83 -0.46
CA VAL A 48 0.05 -6.81 0.09
C VAL A 48 1.48 -7.30 -0.02
N LEU A 49 2.32 -6.51 -0.69
CA LEU A 49 3.74 -6.82 -0.92
C LEU A 49 4.62 -6.05 0.06
N TYR A 50 5.60 -6.74 0.64
CA TYR A 50 6.52 -6.17 1.62
C TYR A 50 7.95 -6.22 1.12
N LYS A 51 8.75 -5.25 1.57
CA LYS A 51 10.18 -5.14 1.27
C LYS A 51 10.98 -6.24 1.97
N GLU A 52 10.60 -6.59 3.20
CA GLU A 52 11.31 -7.53 4.04
C GLU A 52 10.87 -8.98 3.82
N ALA A 53 11.76 -9.92 4.14
CA ALA A 53 11.41 -11.33 4.20
C ALA A 53 10.58 -11.60 5.49
N VAL A 54 10.27 -12.85 5.74
CA VAL A 54 9.73 -13.34 7.00
C VAL A 54 10.81 -14.19 7.64
N GLU A 55 11.36 -13.70 8.75
CA GLU A 55 12.35 -14.42 9.55
C GLU A 55 11.75 -14.85 10.89
N GLU A 56 11.88 -16.13 11.22
CA GLU A 56 11.29 -16.70 12.44
C GLU A 56 11.96 -16.11 13.69
N GLY A 57 11.13 -15.69 14.65
CA GLY A 57 11.60 -15.09 15.91
C GLY A 57 12.10 -13.64 15.80
N LYS A 58 11.99 -13.00 14.63
CA LYS A 58 12.30 -11.58 14.47
C LYS A 58 11.05 -10.75 14.23
N GLU A 59 10.94 -9.66 14.98
CA GLU A 59 9.97 -8.61 14.71
C GLU A 59 10.58 -7.69 13.63
N GLU A 60 10.37 -8.04 12.36
CA GLU A 60 10.88 -7.24 11.25
C GLU A 60 9.96 -6.06 10.92
N PRO A 61 10.53 -4.94 10.42
CA PRO A 61 9.73 -3.86 9.86
C PRO A 61 8.78 -4.41 8.79
N LYS A 62 7.58 -3.83 8.75
CA LYS A 62 6.50 -4.24 7.87
C LYS A 62 6.31 -3.19 6.78
N SER A 63 7.39 -2.88 6.07
CA SER A 63 7.35 -1.85 5.04
C SER A 63 6.61 -2.36 3.82
N VAL A 64 5.40 -1.83 3.63
CA VAL A 64 4.54 -2.11 2.48
C VAL A 64 5.13 -1.41 1.26
N LEU A 65 5.36 -2.19 0.20
CA LEU A 65 5.74 -1.67 -1.12
C LEU A 65 4.54 -1.49 -2.02
N SER A 66 3.53 -2.36 -1.91
CA SER A 66 2.34 -2.25 -2.73
C SER A 66 1.12 -2.90 -2.09
N VAL A 67 -0.04 -2.32 -2.36
CA VAL A 67 -1.35 -2.89 -2.09
C VAL A 67 -2.06 -3.08 -3.44
N ILE A 68 -2.35 -4.33 -3.77
CA ILE A 68 -2.98 -4.72 -5.02
C ILE A 68 -4.33 -5.32 -4.68
N LEU A 69 -5.40 -4.63 -5.07
CA LEU A 69 -6.74 -5.14 -4.87
C LEU A 69 -7.17 -6.05 -5.99
N TYR A 70 -7.97 -7.02 -5.60
CA TYR A 70 -8.83 -7.72 -6.51
C TYR A 70 -10.11 -6.92 -6.74
N GLN A 71 -10.47 -6.65 -7.99
CA GLN A 71 -11.71 -5.93 -8.32
C GLN A 71 -12.53 -6.69 -9.36
N GLU A 72 -13.78 -6.99 -9.02
CA GLU A 72 -14.80 -7.31 -10.02
C GLU A 72 -15.24 -6.01 -10.71
N LYS A 73 -14.78 -5.80 -11.96
CA LYS A 73 -15.28 -4.70 -12.78
C LYS A 73 -16.58 -5.11 -13.44
N LEU A 74 -17.59 -4.28 -13.27
CA LEU A 74 -18.75 -4.33 -14.15
C LEU A 74 -18.33 -3.74 -15.50
N PRO A 75 -18.58 -4.43 -16.62
CA PRO A 75 -18.24 -3.89 -17.93
C PRO A 75 -18.94 -2.53 -18.14
N GLU A 76 -18.22 -1.56 -18.72
CA GLU A 76 -18.80 -0.27 -19.10
C GLU A 76 -20.06 -0.51 -19.95
N GLN A 77 -21.18 0.09 -19.57
CA GLN A 77 -22.43 -0.01 -20.32
C GLN A 77 -22.26 0.61 -21.72
N LYS A 78 -21.85 -0.20 -22.70
CA LYS A 78 -22.14 0.04 -24.11
C LYS A 78 -23.35 -0.83 -24.45
N GLY A 79 -24.48 -0.16 -24.66
CA GLY A 79 -25.80 -0.78 -24.74
C GLY A 79 -25.83 -2.02 -25.64
N SER A 80 -26.05 -3.18 -25.02
CA SER A 80 -26.70 -4.32 -25.67
C SER A 80 -27.08 -5.37 -24.62
N SER A 81 -28.19 -6.04 -24.88
CA SER A 81 -28.78 -7.13 -24.08
C SER A 81 -27.99 -8.44 -24.20
N VAL A 82 -26.71 -8.43 -23.80
CA VAL A 82 -25.87 -9.63 -23.67
C VAL A 82 -25.67 -9.87 -22.18
N ALA A 83 -25.73 -11.14 -21.75
CA ALA A 83 -25.42 -11.54 -20.39
C ALA A 83 -24.11 -10.87 -19.95
N GLN A 84 -24.19 -10.04 -18.91
CA GLN A 84 -23.05 -9.27 -18.42
C GLN A 84 -22.08 -10.24 -17.75
N ASN A 85 -21.03 -10.64 -18.47
CA ASN A 85 -19.90 -11.31 -17.84
C ASN A 85 -19.16 -10.27 -17.00
N LYS A 86 -19.08 -10.51 -15.69
CA LYS A 86 -18.24 -9.71 -14.81
C LYS A 86 -16.78 -9.95 -15.21
N GLU A 87 -16.07 -8.89 -15.57
CA GLU A 87 -14.63 -8.97 -15.82
C GLU A 87 -13.88 -8.78 -14.51
N ARG A 88 -12.82 -9.56 -14.33
CA ARG A 88 -12.02 -9.60 -13.10
C ARG A 88 -10.67 -8.97 -13.40
N SER A 89 -10.27 -7.99 -12.61
CA SER A 89 -8.99 -7.29 -12.81
C SER A 89 -8.28 -7.03 -11.49
N LEU A 90 -6.95 -7.02 -11.53
CA LEU A 90 -6.12 -6.56 -10.43
C LEU A 90 -5.84 -5.07 -10.62
N ALA A 91 -5.98 -4.28 -9.55
CA ALA A 91 -5.65 -2.87 -9.55
C ALA A 91 -4.66 -2.58 -8.42
N ALA A 92 -3.47 -2.08 -8.76
CA ALA A 92 -2.55 -1.53 -7.77
C ALA A 92 -3.12 -0.20 -7.27
N LEU A 93 -3.45 -0.13 -5.97
CA LEU A 93 -3.98 1.07 -5.34
C LEU A 93 -2.92 1.91 -4.65
N LEU A 94 -1.83 1.25 -4.25
CA LEU A 94 -0.69 1.88 -3.64
C LEU A 94 0.57 1.22 -4.16
N GLU A 95 1.54 2.03 -4.55
CA GLU A 95 2.90 1.62 -4.86
C GLU A 95 3.85 2.65 -4.27
N GLU A 96 4.73 2.20 -3.39
CA GLU A 96 5.66 3.06 -2.66
C GLU A 96 7.08 2.64 -2.98
N GLU A 97 7.92 3.65 -3.19
CA GLU A 97 9.34 3.43 -3.38
C GLU A 97 9.93 2.88 -2.08
N ALA A 98 10.66 1.76 -2.16
CA ALA A 98 11.19 1.06 -0.99
C ALA A 98 12.18 1.88 -0.15
N ASN A 99 12.77 2.91 -0.76
CA ASN A 99 13.70 3.87 -0.17
C ASN A 99 13.19 5.31 -0.42
N GLY A 100 11.87 5.46 -0.54
CA GLY A 100 11.20 6.75 -0.74
C GLY A 100 11.26 7.64 0.50
N ALA A 101 10.61 8.80 0.39
CA ALA A 101 10.54 9.75 1.51
C ALA A 101 9.62 9.29 2.65
N TYR A 102 8.85 8.21 2.46
CA TYR A 102 7.86 7.72 3.40
C TYR A 102 8.09 6.25 3.71
N GLN A 103 7.79 5.88 4.95
CA GLN A 103 7.58 4.51 5.38
C GLN A 103 6.08 4.22 5.34
N VAL A 104 5.73 3.02 4.92
CA VAL A 104 4.34 2.59 4.81
C VAL A 104 4.14 1.27 5.52
N GLU A 105 3.10 1.19 6.34
CA GLU A 105 2.79 0.02 7.15
C GLU A 105 1.29 -0.26 7.13
N LEU A 106 0.90 -1.50 7.44
CA LEU A 106 -0.48 -1.81 7.78
C LEU A 106 -0.73 -1.66 9.27
N ARG A 107 -1.75 -0.88 9.61
CA ARG A 107 -2.22 -0.68 10.98
C ARG A 107 -3.64 -1.20 11.13
N LYS A 108 -4.02 -1.54 12.35
CA LYS A 108 -5.38 -1.89 12.72
C LYS A 108 -6.10 -0.62 13.18
N ASN A 109 -7.29 -0.39 12.65
CA ASN A 109 -8.22 0.55 13.27
C ASN A 109 -8.78 -0.10 14.54
N ASN A 110 -8.40 0.41 15.71
CA ASN A 110 -8.79 -0.17 17.01
C ASN A 110 -10.29 -0.05 17.31
N LEU A 111 -11.03 0.78 16.56
CA LEU A 111 -12.48 0.90 16.71
C LEU A 111 -13.25 -0.14 15.90
N THR A 112 -12.79 -0.45 14.68
CA THR A 112 -13.52 -1.31 13.74
C THR A 112 -12.86 -2.68 13.55
N GLY A 113 -11.57 -2.81 13.88
CA GLY A 113 -10.75 -3.97 13.61
C GLY A 113 -10.21 -4.04 12.17
N GLU A 114 -10.54 -3.07 11.32
CA GLU A 114 -10.24 -3.07 9.89
C GLU A 114 -8.78 -2.70 9.60
N PRO A 115 -8.20 -3.20 8.49
CA PRO A 115 -6.88 -2.79 8.05
C PRO A 115 -6.90 -1.38 7.46
N VAL A 116 -5.88 -0.59 7.80
CA VAL A 116 -5.60 0.70 7.18
C VAL A 116 -4.13 0.79 6.78
N VAL A 117 -3.85 1.61 5.76
CA VAL A 117 -2.49 1.94 5.36
C VAL A 117 -2.04 3.17 6.13
N TYR A 118 -0.95 3.04 6.87
CA TYR A 118 -0.29 4.14 7.55
C TYR A 118 0.96 4.54 6.80
N ARG A 119 1.03 5.79 6.35
CA ARG A 119 2.15 6.36 5.61
C ARG A 119 2.74 7.50 6.41
N HIS A 120 4.04 7.44 6.74
CA HIS A 120 4.67 8.45 7.59
C HIS A 120 6.13 8.72 7.24
N ASN A 121 6.63 9.90 7.63
CA ASN A 121 8.03 10.28 7.46
C ASN A 121 8.62 11.15 8.59
N GLY A 122 8.01 11.07 9.78
CA GLY A 122 8.42 11.82 10.98
C GLY A 122 7.90 13.25 11.03
N ASN A 123 7.66 13.89 9.87
CA ASN A 123 7.02 15.21 9.78
C ASN A 123 5.59 15.14 9.26
N SER A 124 5.18 14.01 8.70
CA SER A 124 3.85 13.79 8.17
C SER A 124 3.40 12.38 8.48
N ASP A 125 2.14 12.26 8.88
CA ASP A 125 1.43 11.04 9.21
C ASP A 125 0.13 11.02 8.42
N SER A 126 -0.16 9.93 7.72
CA SER A 126 -1.39 9.79 6.93
C SER A 126 -1.98 8.40 7.07
N ILE A 127 -3.30 8.33 7.23
CA ILE A 127 -4.05 7.08 7.23
C ILE A 127 -4.89 7.03 5.97
N PHE A 128 -4.75 5.92 5.25
CA PHE A 128 -5.59 5.61 4.11
C PHE A 128 -6.42 4.37 4.41
N ARG A 129 -7.69 4.44 4.07
CA ARG A 129 -8.62 3.32 4.10
C ARG A 129 -8.88 2.86 2.69
N VAL A 130 -8.93 1.56 2.51
CA VAL A 130 -9.35 0.96 1.25
C VAL A 130 -10.86 0.73 1.32
N THR A 131 -11.58 1.13 0.27
CA THR A 131 -13.01 0.89 0.15
C THR A 131 -13.33 0.27 -1.19
N LYS A 132 -14.31 -0.63 -1.20
CA LYS A 132 -14.79 -1.34 -2.39
C LYS A 132 -15.11 -0.44 -3.59
N ASN A 133 -15.62 0.78 -3.34
CA ASN A 133 -16.11 1.66 -4.40
C ASN A 133 -15.18 2.84 -4.72
N ALA A 134 -14.45 3.38 -3.74
CA ALA A 134 -13.60 4.56 -3.93
C ALA A 134 -12.11 4.23 -4.07
N GLY A 135 -11.72 2.96 -3.87
CA GLY A 135 -10.32 2.57 -3.84
C GLY A 135 -9.64 3.10 -2.57
N LEU A 136 -8.51 3.78 -2.72
CA LEU A 136 -7.70 4.29 -1.61
C LEU A 136 -8.14 5.70 -1.21
N GLU A 137 -8.69 5.87 -0.02
CA GLU A 137 -9.17 7.14 0.53
C GLU A 137 -8.28 7.60 1.68
N GLN A 138 -7.75 8.83 1.63
CA GLN A 138 -7.06 9.44 2.76
C GLN A 138 -8.09 9.92 3.79
N ILE A 139 -8.15 9.25 4.95
CA ILE A 139 -9.13 9.55 6.01
C ILE A 139 -8.53 10.37 7.15
N PHE A 140 -7.20 10.49 7.19
CA PHE A 140 -6.49 11.27 8.18
C PHE A 140 -5.16 11.75 7.60
N SER A 141 -4.80 12.99 7.91
CA SER A 141 -3.51 13.57 7.55
C SER A 141 -3.09 14.58 8.59
N LEU A 142 -1.93 14.40 9.17
CA LEU A 142 -1.26 15.39 10.01
C LEU A 142 0.12 15.67 9.44
N SER A 143 0.52 16.94 9.47
CA SER A 143 1.89 17.31 9.14
C SER A 143 2.39 18.49 9.96
N THR A 144 3.71 18.58 10.06
CA THR A 144 4.42 19.70 10.66
C THR A 144 5.52 20.18 9.72
N GLY A 145 5.80 21.48 9.78
CA GLY A 145 6.83 22.13 9.00
C GLY A 145 7.11 23.52 9.54
N ALA A 146 7.65 24.38 8.68
CA ALA A 146 7.84 25.79 8.97
C ALA A 146 7.13 26.64 7.92
N ASN A 147 6.53 27.75 8.35
CA ASN A 147 5.92 28.73 7.44
C ASN A 147 7.00 29.57 6.71
N ALA A 148 6.58 30.52 5.88
CA ALA A 148 7.50 31.39 5.13
C ALA A 148 8.43 32.25 6.01
N ASN A 149 8.10 32.45 7.29
CA ASN A 149 8.89 33.20 8.26
C ASN A 149 9.80 32.29 9.10
N GLY A 150 9.73 30.97 8.92
CA GLY A 150 10.46 29.99 9.72
C GLY A 150 9.76 29.58 11.02
N ASP A 151 8.54 30.06 11.30
CA ASP A 151 7.80 29.64 12.48
C ASP A 151 7.20 28.24 12.30
N PRO A 152 7.10 27.42 13.36
CA PRO A 152 6.44 26.12 13.28
C PRO A 152 5.02 26.22 12.75
N GLU A 153 4.70 25.38 11.77
CA GLU A 153 3.37 25.23 11.23
C GLU A 153 2.89 23.78 11.42
N TYR A 154 1.62 23.64 11.79
CA TYR A 154 0.95 22.36 11.96
C TYR A 154 -0.26 22.32 11.05
N ARG A 155 -0.49 21.20 10.37
CA ARG A 155 -1.62 21.04 9.46
C ARG A 155 -2.38 19.76 9.73
N SER A 156 -3.71 19.84 9.61
CA SER A 156 -4.59 18.70 9.40
C SER A 156 -5.08 18.75 7.97
N PHE A 157 -4.77 17.72 7.18
CA PHE A 157 -4.85 17.80 5.71
C PHE A 157 -4.15 19.07 5.19
N SER A 158 -4.89 19.98 4.56
CA SER A 158 -4.39 21.25 4.06
C SER A 158 -4.54 22.41 5.04
N ASP A 159 -5.34 22.24 6.10
CA ASP A 159 -5.74 23.33 6.99
C ASP A 159 -4.69 23.53 8.08
N SER A 160 -4.27 24.78 8.29
CA SER A 160 -3.37 25.13 9.40
C SER A 160 -4.14 25.04 10.72
N ILE A 161 -3.56 24.33 11.69
CA ILE A 161 -4.15 24.10 13.02
C ILE A 161 -3.22 24.58 14.12
N SER A 162 -3.77 24.77 15.34
CA SER A 162 -2.95 25.07 16.50
C SER A 162 -2.09 23.87 16.91
N GLN A 163 -0.98 24.15 17.60
CA GLN A 163 -0.15 23.09 18.21
C GLN A 163 -0.94 22.20 19.17
N SER A 164 -1.86 22.78 19.95
CA SER A 164 -2.69 22.02 20.89
C SER A 164 -3.61 21.03 20.17
N LEU A 165 -4.22 21.45 19.06
CA LEU A 165 -5.06 20.58 18.25
C LEU A 165 -4.20 19.49 17.59
N TYR A 166 -3.03 19.85 17.05
CA TYR A 166 -2.10 18.87 16.47
C TYR A 166 -1.72 17.77 17.46
N GLN A 167 -1.38 18.12 18.71
CA GLN A 167 -1.04 17.14 19.74
C GLN A 167 -2.24 16.25 20.12
N SER A 168 -3.44 16.83 20.15
CA SER A 168 -4.68 16.06 20.38
C SER A 168 -4.93 15.05 19.26
N GLU A 169 -4.83 15.48 18.00
CA GLU A 169 -5.02 14.61 16.84
C GLU A 169 -3.94 13.53 16.74
N LEU A 170 -2.68 13.86 17.09
CA LEU A 170 -1.59 12.89 17.14
C LEU A 170 -1.85 11.81 18.20
N LEU A 171 -2.45 12.18 19.34
CA LEU A 171 -2.87 11.22 20.36
C LEU A 171 -4.01 10.33 19.85
N THR A 172 -4.99 10.91 19.13
CA THR A 172 -6.05 10.14 18.45
C THR A 172 -5.44 9.11 17.49
N LEU A 173 -4.48 9.52 16.66
CA LEU A 173 -3.79 8.62 15.73
C LEU A 173 -3.13 7.46 16.48
N LYS A 174 -2.41 7.75 17.56
CA LYS A 174 -1.73 6.70 18.35
C LYS A 174 -2.71 5.75 19.03
N ASN A 175 -3.82 6.25 19.55
CA ASN A 175 -4.82 5.43 20.23
C ASN A 175 -5.63 4.58 19.24
N GLN A 176 -5.99 5.14 18.09
CA GLN A 176 -6.85 4.47 17.12
C GLN A 176 -6.07 3.59 16.14
N TYR A 177 -4.85 3.97 15.76
CA TYR A 177 -4.07 3.32 14.71
C TYR A 177 -2.66 2.92 15.16
N GLY A 178 -2.39 2.94 16.47
CA GLY A 178 -1.06 2.61 17.01
C GLY A 178 -0.68 1.13 16.89
N GLU A 179 -1.63 0.23 16.66
CA GLU A 179 -1.37 -1.20 16.55
C GLU A 179 -1.09 -1.63 15.11
N SER A 180 -0.07 -2.45 14.90
CA SER A 180 0.12 -3.11 13.60
C SER A 180 -1.06 -4.00 13.27
N TYR A 181 -1.43 -4.08 12.00
CA TYR A 181 -2.46 -5.01 11.58
C TYR A 181 -1.99 -6.47 11.79
N PRO A 182 -2.78 -7.33 12.45
CA PRO A 182 -2.44 -8.73 12.61
C PRO A 182 -2.63 -9.45 11.27
N GLY A 183 -1.55 -10.02 10.74
CA GLY A 183 -1.60 -10.78 9.49
C GLY A 183 -0.40 -11.69 9.36
N LYS A 184 -0.63 -12.93 8.94
CA LYS A 184 0.46 -13.86 8.62
C LYS A 184 1.06 -13.42 7.28
N ARG A 185 2.36 -13.15 7.28
CA ARG A 185 3.15 -12.92 6.06
C ARG A 185 3.80 -14.23 5.63
N PHE A 186 4.10 -14.34 4.35
CA PHE A 186 4.79 -15.48 3.77
C PHE A 186 5.89 -14.99 2.83
N ASN A 187 7.02 -15.68 2.81
CA ASN A 187 8.09 -15.36 1.87
C ASN A 187 7.62 -15.50 0.42
N LEU A 188 8.12 -14.65 -0.46
CA LEU A 188 7.91 -14.74 -1.90
C LEU A 188 8.87 -15.76 -2.53
N ASP A 189 8.96 -16.95 -1.94
CA ASP A 189 9.59 -18.15 -2.48
C ASP A 189 8.54 -19.24 -2.75
N GLU A 190 8.94 -20.39 -3.27
CA GLU A 190 8.00 -21.47 -3.60
C GLU A 190 7.26 -21.99 -2.36
N ALA A 191 7.99 -22.21 -1.26
CA ALA A 191 7.42 -22.73 -0.02
C ALA A 191 6.43 -21.74 0.62
N GLY A 192 6.77 -20.45 0.64
CA GLY A 192 5.92 -19.39 1.17
C GLY A 192 4.67 -19.16 0.33
N ILE A 193 4.76 -19.30 -1.00
CA ILE A 193 3.56 -19.28 -1.87
C ILE A 193 2.66 -20.46 -1.55
N THR A 194 3.20 -21.70 -1.51
CA THR A 194 2.40 -22.89 -1.18
C THR A 194 1.74 -22.75 0.19
N GLU A 195 2.51 -22.36 1.20
CA GLU A 195 2.03 -22.20 2.57
C GLU A 195 1.02 -21.05 2.71
N GLY A 196 1.21 -19.95 1.98
CA GLY A 196 0.34 -18.78 2.01
C GLY A 196 -1.03 -19.03 1.38
N LEU A 197 -1.10 -19.93 0.41
CA LEU A 197 -2.33 -20.23 -0.34
C LEU A 197 -3.09 -21.44 0.21
N LYS A 198 -2.45 -22.31 1.01
CA LYS A 198 -3.02 -23.61 1.41
C LYS A 198 -4.38 -23.56 2.11
N ASN A 199 -4.69 -22.44 2.77
CA ASN A 199 -5.88 -22.29 3.61
C ASN A 199 -7.02 -21.53 2.93
N PHE A 200 -6.84 -21.10 1.69
CA PHE A 200 -7.84 -20.32 0.97
C PHE A 200 -8.37 -21.10 -0.22
N THR A 201 -9.66 -20.99 -0.48
CA THR A 201 -10.26 -21.61 -1.66
C THR A 201 -10.00 -20.78 -2.92
N LYS A 202 -10.25 -21.37 -4.11
CA LYS A 202 -10.18 -20.62 -5.38
C LYS A 202 -11.17 -19.43 -5.40
N GLU A 203 -12.29 -19.56 -4.70
CA GLU A 203 -13.28 -18.50 -4.56
C GLU A 203 -12.76 -17.36 -3.68
N GLU A 204 -11.99 -17.64 -2.63
CA GLU A 204 -11.36 -16.62 -1.77
C GLU A 204 -10.11 -15.98 -2.41
N LEU A 205 -9.41 -16.74 -3.28
CA LEU A 205 -8.22 -16.34 -4.06
C LEU A 205 -8.57 -16.13 -5.53
N SER A 206 -9.58 -15.32 -5.76
CA SER A 206 -10.21 -15.14 -7.06
C SER A 206 -9.28 -14.61 -8.16
N PHE A 207 -8.06 -14.17 -7.82
CA PHE A 207 -6.99 -13.85 -8.77
C PHE A 207 -6.46 -15.05 -9.59
N TYR A 208 -6.72 -16.31 -9.18
CA TYR A 208 -6.41 -17.47 -10.02
C TYR A 208 -7.34 -17.63 -11.23
N SER A 209 -8.57 -17.13 -11.13
CA SER A 209 -9.56 -17.28 -12.20
C SER A 209 -9.25 -16.42 -13.43
N SER A 210 -8.47 -15.35 -13.29
CA SER A 210 -8.06 -14.52 -14.44
C SER A 210 -6.85 -15.08 -15.21
N GLN A 211 -6.24 -16.19 -14.75
CA GLN A 211 -5.13 -16.85 -15.44
C GLN A 211 -5.51 -18.18 -16.11
N GLU A 212 -6.65 -18.79 -15.76
CA GLU A 212 -7.08 -20.06 -16.40
C GLU A 212 -7.73 -19.85 -17.79
N ASP A 213 -7.98 -18.60 -18.21
CA ASP A 213 -8.55 -18.24 -19.52
C ASP A 213 -7.55 -17.53 -20.47
N ALA A 214 -6.24 -17.54 -20.18
CA ALA A 214 -5.18 -16.92 -21.01
C ALA A 214 -4.35 -17.95 -21.79
#